data_AF-A0A4Y9L561-F1
#
_entry.id   AF-A0A4Y9L561-F1
#
_cell.length_a   1.000
_cell.length_b   1.000
_cell.length_c   1.000
_cell.angle_alpha   90.00
_cell.angle_beta   90.00
_cell.angle_gamma   90.00
#
_symmetry.space_group_name_H-M   'P 1'
#
loop_
_entity.id
_entity.type
_entity.pdbx_description
1 polymer ?
#
loop_
_entity_poly.entity_id
_entity_poly.type
_entity_poly.pdbx_seq_one_letter_code
_entity_poly.pdbx_strand_id
1 'polypeptide(L)' 'MWLLAGIGLAVTLDLPGKYAFASPSAETARKCMRYSYLVYPYKRPGSVRGSGDRQTYFRECMAKDGNVPEPPPPNG' A
#
# COMPACT_ATOMS: atom_id res chain seq x y z
N MET A 1 -52.58 -10.10 26.03
CA MET A 1 -52.61 -8.67 25.69
C MET A 1 -51.30 -8.05 26.19
N TRP A 2 -50.27 -7.98 25.31
CA TRP A 2 -49.04 -7.16 25.37
C TRP A 2 -48.08 -7.43 26.58
N LEU A 3 -46.80 -7.81 26.46
CA LEU A 3 -45.74 -7.46 25.50
C LEU A 3 -44.70 -8.59 25.37
N LEU A 4 -44.48 -9.06 24.14
CA LEU A 4 -43.20 -9.62 23.72
C LEU A 4 -42.23 -8.45 23.55
N ALA A 5 -41.50 -8.10 24.62
CA ALA A 5 -40.37 -7.20 24.50
C ALA A 5 -39.18 -8.03 23.97
N GLY A 6 -39.07 -8.07 22.64
CA GLY A 6 -37.97 -8.72 21.95
C GLY A 6 -36.63 -8.22 22.47
N ILE A 7 -35.79 -9.16 22.90
CA ILE A 7 -34.40 -8.91 23.25
C ILE A 7 -33.69 -8.56 21.94
N GLY A 8 -33.66 -7.28 21.63
CA GLY A 8 -32.77 -6.74 20.60
C GLY A 8 -31.35 -6.90 21.10
N LEU A 9 -30.68 -7.96 20.66
CA LEU A 9 -29.23 -8.08 20.78
C LEU A 9 -28.61 -7.00 19.87
N ALA A 10 -28.50 -5.80 20.40
CA ALA A 10 -27.72 -4.73 19.79
C ALA A 10 -26.25 -5.15 19.86
N VAL A 11 -25.75 -5.76 18.78
CA VAL A 11 -24.32 -5.90 18.56
C VAL A 11 -23.78 -4.50 18.29
N THR A 12 -23.44 -3.77 19.36
CA THR A 12 -22.63 -2.56 19.26
C THR A 12 -21.25 -3.01 18.81
N LEU A 13 -21.00 -2.95 17.51
CA LEU A 13 -19.66 -2.96 16.93
C LEU A 13 -18.95 -1.68 17.39
N ASP A 14 -18.51 -1.66 18.64
CA ASP A 14 -17.48 -0.76 19.13
C ASP A 14 -16.18 -1.19 18.44
N LEU A 15 -15.97 -0.71 17.21
CA LEU A 15 -14.65 -0.73 16.61
C LEU A 15 -13.89 0.41 17.30
N PRO A 16 -12.96 0.14 18.24
CA PRO A 16 -12.12 1.18 18.79
C PRO A 16 -11.42 1.87 17.62
N GLY A 17 -11.62 3.19 17.56
CA GLY A 17 -11.06 4.15 16.62
C GLY A 17 -10.25 3.52 15.50
N LYS A 18 -10.92 3.29 14.35
CA LYS A 18 -10.28 2.92 13.10
C LYS A 18 -8.99 3.70 12.97
N TYR A 19 -7.87 3.00 13.04
CA TYR A 19 -6.56 3.44 12.60
C TYR A 19 -6.75 4.29 11.35
N ALA A 20 -6.73 5.61 11.50
CA ALA A 20 -6.57 6.51 10.38
C ALA A 20 -5.12 6.32 9.94
N PHE A 21 -4.85 5.19 9.27
CA PHE A 21 -3.78 5.10 8.32
C PHE A 21 -4.13 6.18 7.31
N ALA A 22 -3.60 7.38 7.53
CA ALA A 22 -3.46 8.37 6.48
C ALA A 22 -2.70 7.62 5.39
N SER A 23 -3.45 7.11 4.41
CA SER A 23 -2.86 6.41 3.29
C SER A 23 -1.82 7.37 2.72
N PRO A 24 -0.60 6.91 2.40
CA PRO A 24 0.40 7.78 1.82
C PRO A 24 -0.24 8.57 0.69
N SER A 25 0.03 9.88 0.65
CA SER A 25 -0.61 10.80 -0.29
C SER A 25 -0.44 10.28 -1.73
N ALA A 26 -1.40 10.60 -2.62
CA ALA A 26 -1.35 10.11 -4.01
C ALA A 26 -0.05 10.51 -4.74
N GLU A 27 0.61 11.59 -4.30
CA GLU A 27 1.95 11.99 -4.72
C GLU A 27 3.04 11.01 -4.25
N THR A 28 3.02 10.55 -3.00
CA THR A 28 3.92 9.53 -2.48
C THR A 28 3.78 8.22 -3.24
N ALA A 29 2.55 7.77 -3.49
CA ALA A 29 2.31 6.55 -4.28
C ALA A 29 2.89 6.66 -5.70
N ARG A 30 2.73 7.83 -6.36
CA ARG A 30 3.30 8.10 -7.68
C ARG A 30 4.83 8.09 -7.65
N LYS A 31 5.44 8.72 -6.65
CA LYS A 31 6.90 8.72 -6.44
C LYS A 31 7.44 7.29 -6.26
N CYS A 32 6.84 6.53 -5.34
CA CYS A 32 7.23 5.16 -5.04
C CYS A 32 7.06 4.23 -6.23
N MET A 33 5.99 4.38 -7.00
CA MET A 33 5.82 3.67 -8.27
C MET A 33 6.97 3.99 -9.22
N ARG A 34 7.23 5.27 -9.51
CA ARG A 34 8.31 5.68 -10.42
C ARG A 34 9.65 5.10 -10.00
N TYR A 35 10.01 5.21 -8.73
CA TYR A 35 11.29 4.70 -8.22
C TYR A 35 11.38 3.17 -8.34
N SER A 36 10.29 2.45 -8.11
CA SER A 36 10.26 0.99 -8.30
C SER A 36 10.55 0.58 -9.75
N TYR A 37 10.12 1.38 -10.74
CA TYR A 37 10.42 1.14 -12.15
C TYR A 37 11.86 1.51 -12.54
N LEU A 38 12.47 2.47 -11.83
CA LEU A 38 13.87 2.87 -12.05
C LEU A 38 14.84 1.83 -11.47
N VAL A 39 14.59 1.36 -10.24
CA VAL A 39 15.45 0.36 -9.58
C VAL A 39 15.26 -1.03 -10.21
N TYR A 40 14.03 -1.38 -10.57
CA TYR A 40 13.70 -2.68 -11.15
C TYR A 40 13.06 -2.48 -12.53
N PRO A 41 13.85 -2.12 -13.55
CA PRO A 41 13.35 -1.88 -14.89
C PRO A 41 12.72 -3.14 -15.49
N TYR A 42 11.88 -2.94 -16.50
CA TYR A 42 11.29 -4.06 -17.22
C TYR A 42 12.41 -4.87 -17.86
N LYS A 43 12.53 -6.13 -17.48
CA LYS A 43 13.57 -6.96 -18.07
C LYS A 43 13.19 -7.35 -19.50
N ARG A 44 14.19 -7.53 -20.36
CA ARG A 44 14.02 -7.98 -21.75
C ARG A 44 13.42 -9.41 -21.79
N PRO A 45 12.65 -9.75 -22.84
CA PRO A 45 12.18 -11.11 -23.06
C PRO A 45 13.35 -12.10 -23.03
N GLY A 46 13.20 -13.20 -22.28
CA GLY A 46 14.26 -14.20 -22.03
C GLY A 46 14.97 -14.08 -20.67
N SER A 47 14.67 -13.04 -19.89
CA SER A 47 15.23 -12.90 -18.53
C SER A 47 14.31 -13.51 -17.46
N VAL A 48 14.90 -14.22 -16.49
CA VAL A 48 14.16 -14.89 -15.42
C VAL A 48 13.48 -13.91 -14.44
N ARG A 49 12.28 -14.33 -14.00
CA ARG A 49 11.32 -13.78 -13.02
C ARG A 49 11.41 -12.26 -12.80
N GLY A 50 10.50 -11.54 -13.45
CA GLY A 50 10.19 -10.16 -13.12
C GLY A 50 9.38 -10.02 -11.84
N SER A 51 9.64 -8.95 -11.11
CA SER A 51 8.70 -8.18 -10.27
C SER A 51 8.21 -8.75 -8.93
N GLY A 52 8.98 -9.62 -8.26
CA GLY A 52 8.86 -9.75 -6.80
C GLY A 52 9.42 -8.52 -6.09
N ASP A 53 10.68 -8.20 -6.39
CA ASP A 53 11.41 -7.06 -5.87
C ASP A 53 10.72 -5.70 -6.10
N ARG A 54 10.11 -5.48 -7.27
CA ARG A 54 9.43 -4.20 -7.57
C ARG A 54 8.29 -3.93 -6.59
N GLN A 55 7.48 -4.95 -6.29
CA GLN A 55 6.37 -4.82 -5.34
C GLN A 55 6.87 -4.65 -3.91
N THR A 56 7.96 -5.31 -3.54
CA THR A 56 8.61 -5.13 -2.24
C THR A 56 9.13 -3.70 -2.08
N TYR A 57 9.87 -3.18 -3.06
CA TYR A 57 10.37 -1.81 -3.05
C TYR A 57 9.24 -0.78 -2.94
N PHE A 58 8.14 -0.97 -3.69
CA PHE A 58 6.98 -0.09 -3.59
C PHE A 58 6.40 -0.06 -2.17
N ARG A 59 6.23 -1.23 -1.53
CA ARG A 59 5.73 -1.34 -0.15
C ARG A 59 6.68 -0.66 0.84
N GLU A 60 7.99 -0.87 0.71
CA GLU A 60 8.98 -0.24 1.58
C GLU A 60 9.02 1.28 1.40
N CYS A 61 8.89 1.77 0.16
CA CYS A 61 8.82 3.19 -0.12
C CYS A 61 7.56 3.83 0.48
N MET A 62 6.41 3.16 0.34
CA MET A 62 5.15 3.61 0.93
C MET A 62 5.19 3.59 2.46
N ALA A 63 5.84 2.59 3.07
CA ALA A 63 6.03 2.50 4.52
C ALA A 63 6.93 3.63 5.08
N LYS A 64 7.76 4.23 4.23
CA LYS A 64 8.63 5.37 4.54
C LYS A 64 8.05 6.72 4.11
N ASP A 65 6.78 6.75 3.70
CA ASP A 65 6.11 7.93 3.14
C ASP A 65 6.90 8.59 1.99
N GLY A 66 7.57 7.79 1.16
CA GLY A 66 8.38 8.30 0.05
C GLY A 66 9.71 8.94 0.48
N ASN A 67 10.09 8.86 1.76
CA ASN A 67 11.41 9.21 2.27
C ASN A 67 12.45 8.12 1.96
N VAL A 68 12.64 7.87 0.67
CA VAL A 68 13.65 6.98 0.12
C VAL A 68 14.61 7.78 -0.77
N PRO A 69 15.89 7.38 -0.85
CA PRO A 69 16.84 8.04 -1.74
C PRO A 69 16.37 7.93 -3.19
N GLU A 70 16.63 8.97 -3.98
CA GLU A 70 16.37 8.95 -5.41
C GLU A 70 17.25 7.88 -6.08
N PRO A 71 16.65 6.92 -6.81
CA PRO A 71 17.43 5.92 -7.51
C PRO A 71 18.21 6.57 -8.66
N PRO A 72 19.40 6.03 -8.98
CA PRO A 72 20.20 6.55 -10.07
C PRO A 72 19.41 6.50 -11.38
N PRO A 73 19.64 7.45 -12.30
CA PRO A 73 19.01 7.41 -13.61
C PRO A 73 19.37 6.09 -14.29
N PRO A 74 18.46 5.54 -15.13
CA PRO A 74 18.78 4.36 -15.91
C PRO A 74 19.98 4.71 -16.78
N ASN A 75 21.08 3.95 -16.64
CA ASN A 75 22.21 4.06 -17.55
C ASN A 75 21.67 3.79 -18.96
N GLY A 76 21.67 4.84 -19.79
CA GLY A 76 21.25 4.78 -21.19
C GLY A 76 22.23 3.97 -22.03
#